data_AF-A0A382G5J3-F1
#
_entry.id   AF-A0A382G5J3-F1
#
_cell.length_a   1.000
_cell.length_b   1.000
_cell.length_c   1.000
_cell.angle_alpha   90.00
_cell.angle_beta   90.00
_cell.angle_gamma   90.00
#
_symmetry.space_group_name_H-M   'P 1'
#
loop_
_entity.id
_entity.type
_entity.pdbx_description
1 polymer ?
#
loop_
_entity_poly.entity_id
_entity_poly.type
_entity_poly.pdbx_seq_one_letter_code
_entity_poly.pdbx_strand_id
1 'polypeptide(L)'
;MCLLYIFIFIHFSCSSKGGGEESVVARVNETTLTKEQLSALAGSTVSDSRVLLLATNRWIEKTLLYNEAVKSGLKKDTEIIRRRDRFYKDLLVSSFLEIQTKNRINITKKEVSNYYAKNKKSFTR
;
A
#
# COMPACT_ATOMS: atom_id res chain seq x y z
N MET A 1 -57.20 -11.13 14.32
CA MET A 1 -56.49 -11.41 15.59
C MET A 1 -55.09 -11.87 15.24
N CYS A 2 -54.11 -11.21 15.85
CA CYS A 2 -52.68 -11.50 15.72
C CYS A 2 -52.14 -11.22 14.30
N LEU A 3 -51.86 -9.98 13.89
CA LEU A 3 -51.15 -8.93 14.67
C LEU A 3 -49.98 -9.48 15.53
N LEU A 4 -49.59 -10.74 15.29
CA LEU A 4 -48.28 -11.33 15.58
C LEU A 4 -47.49 -11.44 14.26
N TYR A 5 -47.79 -10.48 13.38
CA TYR A 5 -46.91 -10.04 12.33
C TYR A 5 -45.53 -9.78 12.95
N ILE A 6 -44.52 -10.45 12.39
CA ILE A 6 -43.31 -9.77 11.95
C ILE A 6 -42.31 -9.32 13.03
N PHE A 7 -42.63 -9.47 14.33
CA PHE A 7 -41.68 -9.10 15.39
C PHE A 7 -40.49 -10.07 15.57
N ILE A 8 -40.45 -11.20 14.85
CA ILE A 8 -39.38 -12.20 14.99
C ILE A 8 -38.13 -11.89 14.14
N PHE A 9 -38.19 -10.90 13.23
CA PHE A 9 -37.02 -10.51 12.42
C PHE A 9 -36.23 -9.30 12.96
N ILE A 10 -36.54 -8.79 14.15
CA ILE A 10 -35.86 -7.61 14.73
C ILE A 10 -34.70 -7.98 15.68
N HIS A 11 -34.18 -9.20 15.60
CA HIS A 11 -32.83 -9.46 16.11
C HIS A 11 -31.79 -9.21 15.03
N PHE A 12 -31.76 -7.96 14.54
CA PHE A 12 -30.51 -7.35 14.11
C PHE A 12 -29.60 -7.38 15.34
N SER A 13 -28.81 -8.44 15.44
CA SER A 13 -27.75 -8.59 16.41
C SER A 13 -26.75 -7.47 16.13
N CYS A 14 -26.97 -6.31 16.75
CA CYS A 14 -25.96 -5.28 16.89
C CYS A 14 -24.99 -5.75 17.97
N SER A 15 -24.19 -6.77 17.62
CA SER A 15 -22.96 -7.06 18.35
C SER A 15 -21.96 -6.01 17.90
N SER A 16 -21.83 -4.93 18.67
CA SER A 16 -20.58 -4.17 18.64
C SER A 16 -19.50 -5.18 19.01
N LYS A 17 -18.65 -5.53 18.04
CA LYS A 17 -17.45 -6.35 18.28
C LYS A 17 -16.51 -5.54 19.17
N GLY A 18 -16.78 -5.57 20.47
CA GLY A 18 -15.90 -5.08 21.52
C GLY A 18 -14.72 -6.03 21.63
N GLY A 19 -13.57 -5.60 21.12
CA GLY A 19 -12.32 -6.36 21.17
C GLY A 19 -11.39 -6.00 20.03
N GLY A 20 -10.85 -4.77 20.04
CA GLY A 20 -9.86 -4.32 19.05
C GLY A 20 -9.85 -2.82 18.74
N GLU A 21 -10.78 -2.03 19.29
CA GLU A 21 -10.94 -0.60 18.95
C GLU A 21 -9.87 0.33 19.53
N GLU A 22 -9.09 -0.10 20.53
CA GLU A 22 -8.15 0.76 21.26
C GLU A 22 -6.94 1.24 20.42
N SER A 23 -6.71 0.59 19.27
CA SER A 23 -5.65 0.92 18.32
C SER A 23 -6.17 1.52 17.00
N VAL A 24 -7.47 1.69 16.81
CA VAL A 24 -8.05 2.26 15.57
C VAL A 24 -7.99 3.78 15.62
N VAL A 25 -7.44 4.40 14.58
CA VAL A 25 -7.27 5.86 14.45
C VAL A 25 -8.18 6.47 13.37
N ALA A 26 -8.65 5.67 12.41
CA ALA A 26 -9.65 6.08 11.42
C ALA A 26 -10.43 4.85 10.89
N ARG A 27 -11.63 5.09 10.36
CA ARG A 27 -12.49 4.06 9.76
C ARG A 27 -13.19 4.62 8.51
N VAL A 28 -13.20 3.85 7.43
CA VAL A 28 -13.93 4.13 6.19
C VAL A 28 -14.71 2.87 5.82
N ASN A 29 -16.03 2.89 6.00
CA ASN A 29 -16.89 1.70 5.92
C ASN A 29 -16.34 0.57 6.82
N GLU A 30 -16.15 -0.63 6.25
CA GLU A 30 -15.60 -1.80 6.94
C GLU A 30 -14.06 -1.78 7.07
N THR A 31 -13.38 -0.79 6.48
CA THR A 31 -11.92 -0.71 6.49
C THR A 31 -11.46 0.20 7.63
N THR A 32 -10.55 -0.28 8.48
CA THR A 32 -9.97 0.46 9.60
C THR A 32 -8.49 0.76 9.37
N LEU A 33 -8.05 1.90 9.89
CA LEU A 33 -6.64 2.27 10.01
C LEU A 33 -6.22 2.14 11.48
N THR A 34 -5.20 1.34 11.76
CA THR A 34 -4.65 1.20 13.11
C THR A 34 -3.46 2.13 13.35
N LYS A 35 -3.09 2.36 14.62
CA LYS A 35 -1.88 3.11 15.02
C LYS A 35 -0.61 2.53 14.38
N GLU A 36 -0.50 1.21 14.31
CA GLU A 36 0.63 0.52 13.70
C GLU A 36 0.71 0.78 12.19
N GLN A 37 -0.43 0.65 11.49
CA GLN A 37 -0.52 0.95 10.06
C GLN A 37 -0.22 2.43 9.78
N LEU A 38 -0.73 3.34 10.61
CA LEU A 38 -0.44 4.77 10.48
C LEU A 38 1.05 5.06 10.68
N SER A 39 1.70 4.41 11.65
CA SER A 39 3.15 4.52 11.87
C SER A 39 3.94 4.03 10.65
N ALA A 40 3.54 2.91 10.04
CA ALA A 40 4.16 2.42 8.81
C ALA A 40 3.97 3.38 7.62
N LEU A 41 2.82 4.06 7.53
CA LEU A 41 2.52 5.05 6.47
C LEU A 41 3.26 6.38 6.68
N ALA A 42 3.38 6.84 7.93
CA ALA A 42 4.04 8.10 8.29
C ALA A 42 5.57 7.96 8.38
N GLY A 43 6.08 6.73 8.48
CA GLY A 43 7.46 6.41 8.83
C GLY A 43 7.56 6.07 10.31
N SER A 44 8.15 4.91 10.63
CA SER A 44 8.09 4.27 11.95
C SER A 44 8.69 5.09 13.11
N THR A 45 9.40 6.18 12.81
CA THR A 45 10.05 7.07 13.78
C THR A 45 9.33 8.42 13.92
N VAL A 46 8.22 8.65 13.22
CA VAL A 46 7.55 9.95 13.16
C VAL A 46 6.43 10.03 14.20
N SER A 47 6.56 10.99 15.13
CA SER A 47 5.55 11.33 16.13
C SER A 47 4.93 12.73 15.94
N ASP A 48 5.33 13.47 14.90
CA ASP A 48 4.76 14.79 14.61
C ASP A 48 3.27 14.65 14.26
N SER A 49 2.43 15.32 15.05
CA SER A 49 0.97 15.23 14.95
C SER A 49 0.42 15.72 13.59
N ARG A 50 1.09 16.68 12.94
CA ARG A 50 0.70 17.15 11.61
C ARG A 50 1.03 16.11 10.55
N VAL A 51 2.18 15.44 10.65
CA VAL A 51 2.53 14.35 9.73
C VAL A 51 1.56 13.18 9.88
N LEU A 52 1.21 12.80 11.11
CA LEU A 52 0.22 11.77 11.39
C LEU A 52 -1.17 12.14 10.84
N LEU A 53 -1.60 13.40 11.01
CA LEU A 53 -2.86 13.90 10.44
C LEU A 53 -2.85 13.84 8.90
N LEU A 54 -1.77 14.28 8.26
CA LEU A 54 -1.65 14.22 6.79
C LEU A 54 -1.65 12.78 6.27
N ALA A 55 -0.94 11.86 6.94
CA ALA A 55 -0.94 10.45 6.59
C ALA A 55 -2.33 9.81 6.77
N THR A 56 -3.03 10.16 7.85
CA THR A 56 -4.41 9.72 8.10
C THR A 56 -5.35 10.21 6.99
N ASN A 57 -5.31 11.50 6.65
CA ASN A 57 -6.17 12.08 5.60
C ASN A 57 -5.90 11.45 4.23
N ARG A 58 -4.62 11.25 3.87
CA ARG A 58 -4.25 10.56 2.62
C ARG A 58 -4.76 9.13 2.59
N TRP A 59 -4.71 8.42 3.71
CA TRP A 59 -5.25 7.07 3.81
C TRP A 59 -6.78 7.06 3.64
N ILE A 60 -7.50 7.99 4.28
CA ILE A 60 -8.96 8.13 4.15
C ILE A 60 -9.33 8.39 2.69
N GLU A 61 -8.72 9.40 2.06
CA GLU A 61 -8.98 9.78 0.67
C GLU A 61 -8.72 8.60 -0.28
N LYS A 62 -7.57 7.94 -0.15
CA LYS A 62 -7.23 6.77 -0.96
C LYS A 62 -8.26 5.64 -0.78
N THR A 63 -8.71 5.40 0.44
CA THR A 63 -9.68 4.33 0.74
C THR A 63 -11.04 4.63 0.15
N LEU A 64 -11.50 5.89 0.23
CA LEU A 64 -12.74 6.34 -0.41
C LEU A 64 -12.67 6.15 -1.94
N LEU A 65 -11.61 6.66 -2.58
CA LEU A 65 -11.42 6.55 -4.03
C LEU A 65 -11.28 5.10 -4.48
N TYR A 66 -10.56 4.27 -3.72
CA TYR A 66 -10.44 2.85 -4.01
C TYR A 66 -11.78 2.12 -3.92
N ASN A 67 -12.59 2.42 -2.89
CA ASN A 67 -13.91 1.82 -2.75
C ASN A 67 -14.83 2.16 -3.93
N GLU A 68 -14.82 3.43 -4.38
CA GLU A 68 -15.59 3.84 -5.57
C GLU A 68 -15.05 3.22 -6.86
N ALA A 69 -13.72 3.07 -7.00
CA ALA A 69 -13.11 2.37 -8.12
C ALA A 69 -13.52 0.87 -8.17
N VAL A 70 -13.64 0.22 -7.02
CA VAL A 70 -14.10 -1.17 -6.94
C VAL A 70 -15.59 -1.26 -7.30
N LYS A 71 -16.41 -0.35 -6.76
CA LYS A 71 -17.85 -0.27 -7.07
C LYS A 71 -18.11 -0.01 -8.55
N SER A 72 -17.29 0.80 -9.21
CA SER A 72 -17.39 1.06 -10.65
C SER A 72 -16.91 -0.09 -11.54
N GLY A 73 -16.45 -1.20 -10.94
CA GLY A 73 -16.08 -2.41 -11.67
C GLY A 73 -14.65 -2.45 -12.17
N LEU A 74 -13.79 -1.48 -11.83
CA LEU A 74 -12.40 -1.43 -12.32
C LEU A 74 -11.56 -2.64 -11.90
N LYS A 75 -11.95 -3.36 -10.84
CA LYS A 75 -11.30 -4.62 -10.45
C LYS A 75 -11.47 -5.74 -11.49
N LYS A 76 -12.52 -5.65 -12.33
CA LYS A 76 -12.85 -6.62 -13.39
C LYS A 76 -12.48 -6.10 -14.79
N ASP A 77 -12.02 -4.86 -14.89
CA ASP A 77 -11.59 -4.28 -16.15
C ASP A 77 -10.37 -5.02 -16.70
N THR A 78 -10.46 -5.47 -17.96
CA THR A 78 -9.43 -6.33 -18.55
C THR A 78 -8.13 -5.58 -18.81
N GLU A 79 -8.18 -4.30 -19.17
CA GLU A 79 -6.98 -3.48 -19.38
C GLU A 79 -6.27 -3.17 -18.06
N ILE A 80 -7.02 -2.87 -17.00
CA ILE A 80 -6.47 -2.69 -15.65
C ILE A 80 -5.80 -3.98 -15.16
N ILE A 81 -6.44 -5.14 -15.35
CA ILE A 81 -5.86 -6.45 -15.01
C ILE A 81 -4.56 -6.69 -15.80
N ARG A 82 -4.56 -6.47 -17.11
CA ARG A 82 -3.36 -6.62 -17.95
C ARG A 82 -2.21 -5.72 -17.49
N ARG A 83 -2.50 -4.47 -17.12
CA ARG A 83 -1.50 -3.54 -16.60
C ARG A 83 -0.95 -3.98 -15.24
N ARG A 84 -1.82 -4.43 -14.33
CA ARG A 84 -1.42 -4.99 -13.02
C ARG A 84 -0.47 -6.16 -13.20
N ASP A 85 -0.81 -7.11 -14.08
CA ASP A 85 -0.03 -8.33 -14.26
C ASP A 85 1.33 -8.05 -14.91
N ARG A 86 1.39 -7.10 -15.86
CA ARG A 86 2.65 -6.61 -16.43
C ARG A 86 3.53 -5.97 -15.35
N PHE A 87 2.97 -5.04 -14.58
CA PHE A 87 3.69 -4.38 -13.49
C PHE A 87 4.23 -5.40 -12.47
N TYR A 88 3.40 -6.39 -12.10
CA TYR A 88 3.81 -7.43 -11.16
C TYR A 88 4.95 -8.30 -11.72
N LYS A 89 4.89 -8.66 -13.00
CA LYS A 89 5.99 -9.37 -13.68
C LYS A 89 7.29 -8.56 -13.63
N ASP A 90 7.23 -7.28 -13.99
CA ASP A 90 8.40 -6.40 -14.02
C ASP A 90 8.98 -6.20 -12.61
N LEU A 91 8.11 -6.06 -11.61
CA LEU A 91 8.50 -6.00 -10.20
C LEU A 91 9.28 -7.26 -9.79
N LEU A 92 8.77 -8.45 -10.08
CA LEU A 92 9.44 -9.71 -9.75
C LEU A 92 10.83 -9.82 -10.39
N VAL A 93 10.95 -9.46 -11.67
CA VAL A 93 12.24 -9.48 -12.39
C VAL A 93 13.23 -8.51 -11.75
N SER A 94 12.79 -7.28 -11.47
CA SER A 94 13.65 -6.26 -10.85
C SER A 94 14.09 -6.66 -9.44
N SER A 95 13.19 -7.17 -8.61
CA SER A 95 13.49 -7.63 -7.25
C SER A 95 14.44 -8.82 -7.25
N PHE A 96 14.29 -9.75 -8.20
CA PHE A 96 15.23 -10.86 -8.36
C PHE A 96 16.64 -10.34 -8.67
N LEU A 97 16.78 -9.45 -9.66
CA LEU A 97 18.09 -8.86 -10.00
C LEU A 97 18.68 -8.10 -8.81
N GLU A 98 17.88 -7.33 -8.08
CA GLU A 98 18.34 -6.63 -6.88
C GLU A 98 18.88 -7.64 -5.85
N ILE A 99 18.09 -8.66 -5.48
CA ILE A 99 18.51 -9.67 -4.48
C ILE A 99 19.79 -10.38 -4.90
N GLN A 100 19.93 -10.71 -6.19
CA GLN A 100 21.08 -11.44 -6.69
C GLN A 100 22.35 -10.57 -6.80
N THR A 101 22.21 -9.25 -6.91
CA THR A 101 23.36 -8.34 -7.09
C THR A 101 23.72 -7.59 -5.80
N LYS A 102 22.74 -7.31 -4.94
CA LYS A 102 22.89 -6.64 -3.65
C LYS A 102 23.84 -7.47 -2.78
N ASN A 103 25.00 -6.90 -2.52
CA ASN A 103 26.12 -7.48 -1.74
C ASN A 103 26.98 -8.54 -2.47
N ARG A 104 26.74 -8.84 -3.74
CA ARG A 104 27.62 -9.75 -4.52
C ARG A 104 28.67 -9.05 -5.37
N ILE A 105 28.45 -7.78 -5.67
CA ILE A 105 29.34 -6.99 -6.54
C ILE A 105 30.02 -5.92 -5.67
N ASN A 106 31.33 -6.01 -5.52
CA ASN A 106 32.14 -4.98 -4.90
C ASN A 106 32.98 -4.30 -5.99
N ILE A 107 32.61 -3.06 -6.36
CA ILE A 107 33.35 -2.28 -7.35
C ILE A 107 34.31 -1.35 -6.61
N THR A 108 35.61 -1.56 -6.83
CA THR A 108 36.66 -0.75 -6.22
C THR A 108 36.88 0.57 -6.97
N LYS A 109 37.40 1.59 -6.27
CA LYS A 109 37.81 2.86 -6.91
C LYS A 109 38.82 2.67 -8.04
N LYS A 110 39.70 1.65 -7.93
CA LYS A 110 40.71 1.34 -8.95
C LYS A 110 40.06 0.83 -10.23
N GLU A 111 39.06 -0.05 -10.13
CA GLU A 111 38.31 -0.55 -11.29
C GLU A 111 37.57 0.58 -12.00
N VAL A 112 36.95 1.50 -11.25
CA VAL A 112 36.31 2.70 -11.81
C VAL A 112 37.32 3.57 -12.58
N SER A 113 38.47 3.86 -11.97
CA SER A 113 39.53 4.68 -12.60
C SER A 113 40.07 4.02 -13.88
N ASN A 114 40.33 2.71 -13.83
CA ASN A 114 40.80 1.93 -14.97
C ASN A 114 39.79 1.93 -16.12
N TYR A 115 38.50 1.76 -15.80
CA TYR A 115 37.44 1.79 -16.80
C TYR A 115 37.36 3.18 -17.48
N TYR A 116 37.41 4.25 -16.70
CA TYR A 116 37.40 5.61 -17.24
C TYR A 116 38.60 5.88 -18.15
N ALA A 117 39.81 5.55 -17.70
CA ALA A 117 41.03 5.74 -18.49
C ALA A 117 40.98 4.99 -19.82
N LYS A 118 40.51 3.73 -19.81
CA LYS A 118 40.37 2.89 -21.02
C LYS A 118 39.31 3.42 -21.99
N ASN A 119 38.23 4.00 -21.47
CA ASN A 119 37.07 4.44 -22.27
C ASN A 119 37.00 5.97 -22.41
N LYS A 120 38.09 6.70 -22.18
CA LYS A 120 38.09 8.18 -22.10
C LYS A 120 37.42 8.88 -23.29
N LYS A 121 37.54 8.29 -24.48
CA LYS A 121 36.94 8.80 -25.74
C LYS A 121 35.42 8.66 -25.82
N SER A 122 34.78 7.79 -25.02
CA SER A 122 33.30 7.67 -24.98
C SER A 122 32.65 8.75 -24.10
N PHE A 123 33.44 9.56 -23.40
CA PHE A 123 32.98 10.62 -22.49
C PHE A 123 33.22 12.02 -23.05
N THR A 124 33.54 12.15 -24.34
CA THR A 124 33.71 13.43 -25.04
C THR A 124 32.55 13.64 -26.02
N ARG A 125 32.08 14.89 -26.13
CA ARG A 125 30.96 15.30 -27.01
C ARG A 125 31.43 15.57 -28.43
#